data_AF-X1SQP5-F1
#
_entry.id   AF-X1SQP5-F1
#
_cell.length_a   1.000
_cell.length_b   1.000
_cell.length_c   1.000
_cell.angle_alpha   90.00
_cell.angle_beta   90.00
_cell.angle_gamma   90.00
#
_symmetry.space_group_name_H-M   'P 1'
#
loop_
_entity.id
_entity.type
_entity.pdbx_description
1 polymer ?
#
loop_
_entity_poly.entity_id
_entity_poly.type
_entity_poly.pdbx_seq_one_letter_code
_entity_poly.pdbx_strand_id
1 'polypeptide(L)'
;MPSIVGTQTEKNVLAAFAGESQARNRYTFFASVARREGYEQIAAILSDTADNEKEHAEVFFKLLEGGEVEVSAGYPAGAIRDTAANLEAAADGERLEWATLYPNFAETARNEGLNEVAVAFTEIAEVEEEHERRYRKLL
;
A
#
# COMPACT_ATOMS: atom_id res chain seq x y z
N MET A 1 9.02 -2.04 21.67
CA MET A 1 9.59 -2.89 20.61
C MET A 1 11.10 -3.08 20.72
N PRO A 2 11.65 -4.27 20.45
CA PRO A 2 13.05 -4.46 20.05
C PRO A 2 13.40 -3.65 18.80
N SER A 3 14.69 -3.36 18.58
CA SER A 3 15.14 -2.63 17.39
C SER A 3 14.97 -3.48 16.13
N ILE A 4 14.59 -2.85 15.01
CA ILE A 4 14.46 -3.51 13.70
C ILE A 4 15.74 -3.43 12.85
N VAL A 5 16.74 -2.64 13.26
CA VAL A 5 17.93 -2.35 12.45
C VAL A 5 18.68 -3.63 12.06
N GLY A 6 18.93 -3.80 10.75
CA GLY A 6 19.65 -4.93 10.17
C GLY A 6 18.80 -6.19 9.94
N THR A 7 17.51 -6.16 10.27
CA THR A 7 16.60 -7.29 10.09
C THR A 7 16.02 -7.36 8.68
N GLN A 8 15.40 -8.49 8.33
CA GLN A 8 14.60 -8.53 7.10
C GLN A 8 13.31 -7.71 7.26
N THR A 9 12.77 -7.60 8.47
CA THR A 9 11.61 -6.75 8.77
C THR A 9 11.88 -5.28 8.47
N GLU A 10 13.07 -4.73 8.77
CA GLU A 10 13.40 -3.34 8.40
C GLU A 10 13.30 -3.11 6.89
N LYS A 11 13.84 -4.05 6.09
CA LYS A 11 13.73 -3.99 4.63
C LYS A 11 12.29 -4.09 4.16
N ASN A 12 11.49 -4.97 4.78
CA ASN A 12 10.08 -5.14 4.44
C ASN A 12 9.28 -3.87 4.77
N VAL A 13 9.54 -3.24 5.92
CA VAL A 13 8.91 -1.97 6.33
C VAL A 13 9.27 -0.86 5.34
N LEU A 14 10.53 -0.76 4.94
CA LEU A 14 10.93 0.24 3.94
C LEU A 14 10.34 -0.04 2.55
N ALA A 15 10.25 -1.31 2.15
CA ALA A 15 9.62 -1.71 0.89
C ALA A 15 8.11 -1.39 0.89
N ALA A 16 7.41 -1.63 2.00
CA ALA A 16 6.01 -1.26 2.19
C ALA A 16 5.83 0.26 2.11
N PHE A 17 6.63 1.04 2.85
CA PHE A 17 6.63 2.49 2.75
C PHE A 17 6.82 2.99 1.30
N ALA A 18 7.75 2.38 0.55
CA ALA A 18 7.97 2.71 -0.85
C ALA A 18 6.78 2.33 -1.74
N GLY A 19 6.12 1.20 -1.49
CA GLY A 19 4.89 0.76 -2.15
C GLY A 19 3.74 1.73 -1.93
N GLU A 20 3.43 2.02 -0.66
CA GLU A 20 2.36 2.92 -0.24
C GLU A 20 2.54 4.35 -0.77
N SER A 21 3.77 4.85 -0.71
CA SER A 21 4.13 6.16 -1.27
C SER A 21 3.86 6.24 -2.78
N GLN A 22 4.05 5.14 -3.50
CA GLN A 22 3.73 5.05 -4.92
C GLN A 22 2.23 4.85 -5.15
N ALA A 23 1.54 4.04 -4.33
CA ALA A 23 0.10 3.81 -4.39
C ALA A 23 -0.68 5.11 -4.25
N ARG A 24 -0.39 5.90 -3.21
CA ARG A 24 -0.92 7.27 -3.02
C ARG A 24 -0.86 8.12 -4.29
N ASN A 25 0.31 8.15 -4.93
CA ASN A 25 0.51 8.94 -6.14
C ASN A 25 -0.33 8.40 -7.31
N ARG A 26 -0.31 7.08 -7.54
CA ARG A 26 -1.12 6.44 -8.58
C ARG A 26 -2.61 6.75 -8.39
N TYR A 27 -3.13 6.59 -7.18
CA TYR A 27 -4.56 6.81 -6.88
C TYR A 27 -4.96 8.27 -7.05
N THR A 28 -4.08 9.21 -6.70
CA THR A 28 -4.27 10.64 -7.01
C THR A 28 -4.36 10.90 -8.52
N PHE A 29 -3.51 10.23 -9.32
CA PHE A 29 -3.55 10.34 -10.78
C PHE A 29 -4.82 9.72 -11.36
N PHE A 30 -5.23 8.55 -10.84
CA PHE A 30 -6.43 7.85 -11.27
C PHE A 30 -7.70 8.62 -10.91
N ALA A 31 -7.75 9.25 -9.73
CA ALA A 31 -8.83 10.15 -9.33
C ALA A 31 -8.97 11.33 -10.32
N SER A 32 -7.84 11.86 -10.79
CA SER A 32 -7.83 12.94 -11.78
C SER A 32 -8.37 12.50 -13.14
N VAL A 33 -8.14 11.25 -13.55
CA VAL A 33 -8.77 10.65 -14.75
C VAL A 33 -10.27 10.53 -14.54
N ALA A 34 -10.70 9.89 -13.44
CA ALA A 34 -12.11 9.68 -13.12
C ALA A 34 -12.90 10.99 -13.14
N ARG A 35 -12.33 12.06 -12.59
CA ARG A 35 -12.92 13.42 -12.62
C ARG A 35 -13.08 13.94 -14.05
N ARG A 36 -12.07 13.78 -14.91
CA ARG A 36 -12.14 14.22 -16.33
C ARG A 36 -13.18 13.44 -17.12
N GLU A 37 -13.41 12.18 -16.77
CA GLU A 37 -14.41 11.32 -17.41
C GLU A 37 -15.83 11.51 -16.82
N GLY A 38 -15.98 12.38 -15.81
CA GLY A 38 -17.27 12.71 -15.19
C GLY A 38 -17.68 11.79 -14.03
N TYR A 39 -16.80 10.90 -13.59
CA TYR A 39 -17.04 9.98 -12.48
C TYR A 39 -16.64 10.59 -11.13
N GLU A 40 -17.39 11.61 -10.68
CA GLU A 40 -17.08 12.35 -9.44
C GLU A 40 -17.04 11.46 -8.18
N GLN A 41 -17.94 10.47 -8.07
CA GLN A 41 -17.93 9.54 -6.94
C GLN A 41 -16.67 8.65 -6.94
N ILE A 42 -16.27 8.14 -8.11
CA ILE A 42 -15.07 7.30 -8.24
C ILE A 42 -13.83 8.15 -7.95
N ALA A 43 -13.78 9.39 -8.44
CA ALA A 43 -12.69 10.32 -8.16
C ALA A 43 -12.55 10.60 -6.65
N ALA A 44 -13.66 10.80 -5.95
CA ALA A 44 -13.67 11.00 -4.50
C ALA A 44 -13.16 9.76 -3.75
N ILE A 45 -13.61 8.56 -4.15
CA ILE A 45 -13.16 7.30 -3.55
C ILE A 45 -11.65 7.08 -3.76
N LEU A 46 -11.14 7.27 -4.97
CA LEU A 46 -9.70 7.14 -5.25
C LEU A 46 -8.87 8.19 -4.48
N SER A 47 -9.42 9.37 -4.22
CA SER A 47 -8.74 10.40 -3.43
C SER A 47 -8.73 10.06 -1.94
N ASP A 48 -9.85 9.53 -1.41
CA ASP A 48 -9.96 9.04 -0.04
C ASP A 48 -8.97 7.89 0.22
N THR A 49 -8.91 6.92 -0.70
CA THR A 49 -7.94 5.82 -0.62
C THR A 49 -6.50 6.33 -0.72
N ALA A 50 -6.20 7.30 -1.60
CA ALA A 50 -4.87 7.93 -1.63
C ALA A 50 -4.48 8.60 -0.29
N ASP A 51 -5.45 9.17 0.42
CA ASP A 51 -5.24 9.70 1.76
C ASP A 51 -5.07 8.60 2.82
N ASN A 52 -5.69 7.43 2.64
CA ASN A 52 -5.45 6.25 3.49
C ASN A 52 -4.03 5.71 3.29
N GLU A 53 -3.54 5.58 2.05
CA GLU A 53 -2.16 5.12 1.78
C GLU A 53 -1.11 6.07 2.33
N LYS A 54 -1.43 7.36 2.41
CA LYS A 54 -0.57 8.34 3.11
C LYS A 54 -0.44 7.98 4.59
N GLU A 55 -1.53 7.60 5.26
CA GLU A 55 -1.52 7.21 6.67
C GLU A 55 -0.83 5.85 6.86
N HIS A 56 -1.04 4.88 5.96
CA HIS A 56 -0.33 3.59 5.98
C HIS A 56 1.19 3.79 5.83
N ALA A 57 1.61 4.60 4.85
CA ALA A 57 3.00 5.00 4.69
C ALA A 57 3.56 5.68 5.95
N GLU A 58 2.78 6.55 6.60
CA GLU A 58 3.21 7.21 7.84
C GLU A 58 3.39 6.22 8.99
N VAL A 59 2.51 5.23 9.12
CA VAL A 59 2.64 4.14 10.10
C VAL A 59 3.94 3.37 9.85
N PHE A 60 4.19 2.90 8.63
CA PHE A 60 5.42 2.17 8.32
C PHE A 60 6.68 3.03 8.51
N PHE A 61 6.64 4.30 8.10
CA PHE A 61 7.80 5.19 8.21
C PHE A 61 8.17 5.46 9.68
N LYS A 62 7.19 5.54 10.59
CA LYS A 62 7.43 5.70 12.04
C LYS A 62 8.07 4.49 12.70
N LEU A 63 8.02 3.31 12.08
CA LEU A 63 8.68 2.10 12.58
C LEU A 63 10.18 2.08 12.28
N LEU A 64 10.65 2.88 11.32
CA LEU A 64 12.06 2.95 10.93
C LEU A 64 12.88 3.79 11.93
N GLU A 65 14.12 3.35 12.18
CA GLU A 65 15.03 3.96 13.17
C GLU A 65 16.07 4.92 12.53
N GLY A 66 16.00 5.11 11.21
CA GLY A 66 16.85 6.04 10.45
C GLY A 66 18.04 5.37 9.74
N GLY A 67 18.74 6.17 8.93
CA GLY A 67 19.82 5.69 8.05
C GLY A 67 19.35 5.35 6.64
N GLU A 68 20.23 4.73 5.86
CA GLU A 68 19.95 4.27 4.50
C GLU A 68 19.88 2.74 4.47
N VAL A 69 18.78 2.21 3.95
CA VAL A 69 18.57 0.76 3.79
C VAL A 69 18.27 0.49 2.32
N GLU A 70 19.02 -0.44 1.73
CA GLU A 70 18.80 -0.86 0.35
C GLU A 70 17.67 -1.89 0.27
N VAL A 71 16.72 -1.65 -0.63
CA VAL A 71 15.62 -2.57 -0.95
C VAL A 71 15.60 -2.86 -2.45
N SER A 72 15.24 -4.09 -2.81
CA SER A 72 15.03 -4.52 -4.19
C SER A 72 13.63 -5.06 -4.34
N ALA A 73 12.80 -4.39 -5.13
CA ALA A 73 11.40 -4.74 -5.36
C ALA A 73 10.96 -4.34 -6.77
N GLY A 74 9.97 -5.07 -7.30
CA GLY A 74 9.27 -4.69 -8.52
C GLY A 74 8.10 -3.77 -8.19
N TYR A 75 7.87 -2.76 -9.03
CA TYR A 75 6.76 -1.82 -8.88
C TYR A 75 6.01 -1.65 -10.21
N PRO A 76 4.73 -1.23 -10.19
CA PRO A 76 4.01 -0.87 -11.40
C PRO A 76 4.73 0.23 -12.18
N ALA A 77 5.27 -0.12 -13.36
CA ALA A 77 5.96 0.81 -14.25
C ALA A 77 4.97 1.60 -15.14
N GLY A 78 3.99 2.25 -14.50
CA GLY A 78 2.84 2.83 -15.19
C GLY A 78 1.85 1.78 -15.71
N ALA A 79 0.77 2.16 -16.39
CA ALA A 79 0.46 3.50 -16.92
C ALA A 79 -0.91 4.01 -16.44
N ILE A 80 -1.13 5.33 -16.57
CA ILE A 80 -2.42 5.97 -16.37
C ILE A 80 -3.29 5.71 -17.62
N ARG A 81 -4.46 5.09 -17.44
CA ARG A 81 -5.41 4.72 -18.50
C ARG A 81 -6.80 5.32 -18.23
N ASP A 82 -7.86 4.76 -18.84
CA ASP A 82 -9.25 5.09 -18.49
C ASP A 82 -9.63 4.65 -17.07
N THR A 83 -10.75 5.13 -16.55
CA THR A 83 -11.16 4.86 -15.16
C THR A 83 -11.34 3.38 -14.86
N ALA A 84 -11.90 2.60 -15.77
CA ALA A 84 -12.13 1.17 -15.56
C ALA A 84 -10.79 0.42 -15.45
N ALA A 85 -9.86 0.65 -16.37
CA ALA A 85 -8.54 0.03 -16.33
C ALA A 85 -7.72 0.48 -15.10
N ASN A 86 -7.88 1.73 -14.67
CA ASN A 86 -7.21 2.23 -13.46
C ASN A 86 -7.78 1.58 -12.18
N LEU A 87 -9.11 1.39 -12.10
CA LEU A 87 -9.75 0.70 -10.98
C LEU A 87 -9.33 -0.78 -10.91
N GLU A 88 -9.24 -1.45 -12.06
CA GLU A 88 -8.76 -2.82 -12.13
C GLU A 88 -7.30 -2.93 -11.67
N ALA A 89 -6.43 -2.03 -12.15
CA ALA A 89 -5.03 -1.98 -11.73
C ALA A 89 -4.86 -1.64 -10.24
N ALA A 90 -5.70 -0.75 -9.69
CA ALA A 90 -5.71 -0.46 -8.26
C ALA A 90 -6.11 -1.70 -7.47
N ALA A 91 -7.23 -2.34 -7.81
CA ALA A 91 -7.71 -3.55 -7.15
C ALA A 91 -6.70 -4.71 -7.20
N ASP A 92 -5.99 -4.89 -8.31
CA ASP A 92 -4.93 -5.89 -8.43
C ASP A 92 -3.72 -5.58 -7.51
N GLY A 93 -3.40 -4.29 -7.35
CA GLY A 93 -2.37 -3.82 -6.43
C GLY A 93 -2.73 -4.10 -4.97
N GLU A 94 -3.92 -3.66 -4.55
CA GLU A 94 -4.47 -3.92 -3.21
C GLU A 94 -4.45 -5.43 -2.89
N ARG A 95 -4.88 -6.26 -3.85
CA ARG A 95 -4.88 -7.71 -3.70
C ARG A 95 -3.49 -8.30 -3.50
N LEU A 96 -2.49 -7.80 -4.22
CA LEU A 96 -1.12 -8.25 -4.04
C LEU A 96 -0.63 -7.92 -2.62
N GLU A 97 -0.98 -6.73 -2.11
CA GLU A 97 -0.64 -6.27 -0.77
C GLU A 97 -1.29 -7.12 0.31
N TRP A 98 -2.63 -7.17 0.37
CA TRP A 98 -3.34 -7.86 1.45
C TRP A 98 -3.24 -9.39 1.37
N ALA A 99 -3.23 -9.98 0.19
CA ALA A 99 -3.27 -11.44 0.05
C ALA A 99 -1.87 -12.08 0.05
N THR A 100 -0.81 -11.29 -0.20
CA THR A 100 0.55 -11.82 -0.36
C THR A 100 1.59 -11.05 0.43
N LEU A 101 1.81 -9.76 0.14
CA LEU A 101 2.96 -9.04 0.68
C LEU A 101 2.86 -8.86 2.19
N TYR A 102 1.77 -8.27 2.69
CA TYR A 102 1.62 -7.95 4.11
C TYR A 102 1.49 -9.19 5.00
N PRO A 103 0.79 -10.27 4.62
CA PRO A 103 0.84 -11.52 5.38
C PRO A 103 2.26 -12.09 5.51
N ASN A 104 3.04 -12.09 4.42
CA ASN A 104 4.43 -12.59 4.42
C ASN A 104 5.36 -11.69 5.24
N PHE A 105 5.17 -10.37 5.18
CA PHE A 105 5.94 -9.41 5.96
C PHE A 105 5.61 -9.52 7.46
N ALA A 106 4.33 -9.69 7.80
CA ALA A 106 3.89 -9.94 9.17
C ALA A 106 4.46 -11.26 9.72
N GLU A 107 4.50 -12.32 8.91
CA GLU A 107 5.13 -13.59 9.31
C GLU A 107 6.63 -13.43 9.56
N THR A 108 7.33 -12.72 8.68
CA THR A 108 8.76 -12.41 8.87
C THR A 108 8.98 -11.66 10.18
N ALA A 109 8.18 -10.63 10.45
CA ALA A 109 8.26 -9.87 11.69
C ALA A 109 7.98 -10.72 12.93
N ARG A 110 6.99 -11.64 12.89
CA ARG A 110 6.74 -12.60 13.98
C ARG A 110 7.95 -13.52 14.21
N ASN A 111 8.53 -14.05 13.14
CA ASN A 111 9.69 -14.94 13.23
C ASN A 111 10.93 -14.22 13.79
N GLU A 112 11.07 -12.91 13.57
CA GLU A 112 12.12 -12.07 14.14
C GLU A 112 11.77 -11.51 15.54
N GLY A 113 10.60 -11.83 16.09
CA GLY A 113 10.16 -11.38 17.42
C GLY A 113 9.65 -9.93 17.47
N LEU A 114 9.37 -9.33 16.31
CA LEU A 114 8.92 -7.95 16.11
C LEU A 114 7.39 -7.88 16.01
N ASN A 115 6.70 -8.36 17.06
CA ASN A 115 5.24 -8.53 17.05
C ASN A 115 4.47 -7.22 16.80
N GLU A 116 4.96 -6.09 17.29
CA GLU A 116 4.32 -4.79 17.04
C GLU A 116 4.33 -4.41 15.54
N VAL A 117 5.42 -4.73 14.80
CA VAL A 117 5.48 -4.55 13.33
C VAL A 117 4.56 -5.54 12.62
N ALA A 118 4.50 -6.78 13.10
CA ALA A 118 3.60 -7.79 12.52
C ALA A 118 2.13 -7.38 12.63
N VAL A 119 1.74 -6.76 13.75
CA VAL A 119 0.39 -6.19 13.92
C VAL A 119 0.16 -5.07 12.90
N ALA A 120 1.09 -4.13 12.73
CA ALA A 120 0.93 -3.06 11.75
C ALA A 120 0.67 -3.59 10.33
N PHE A 121 1.46 -4.59 9.87
CA PHE A 121 1.21 -5.23 8.57
C PHE A 121 -0.15 -5.93 8.50
N THR A 122 -0.57 -6.60 9.57
CA THR A 122 -1.84 -7.35 9.59
C THR A 122 -3.03 -6.39 9.52
N GLU A 123 -3.04 -5.34 10.33
CA GLU A 123 -4.13 -4.36 10.39
C GLU A 123 -4.23 -3.57 9.07
N ILE A 124 -3.11 -3.18 8.47
CA ILE A 124 -3.11 -2.48 7.18
C ILE A 124 -3.62 -3.42 6.06
N ALA A 125 -3.25 -4.71 6.08
CA ALA A 125 -3.78 -5.68 5.12
C ALA A 125 -5.32 -5.80 5.17
N GLU A 126 -5.94 -5.69 6.35
CA GLU A 126 -7.40 -5.71 6.48
C GLU A 126 -8.05 -4.47 5.82
N VAL A 127 -7.38 -3.32 5.85
CA VAL A 127 -7.84 -2.11 5.16
C VAL A 127 -7.72 -2.26 3.64
N GLU A 128 -6.59 -2.77 3.15
CA GLU A 128 -6.37 -2.99 1.71
C GLU A 128 -7.37 -4.00 1.11
N GLU A 129 -7.80 -5.01 1.87
CA GLU A 129 -8.87 -5.91 1.43
C GLU A 129 -10.18 -5.13 1.16
N GLU A 130 -10.51 -4.16 2.00
CA GLU A 130 -11.69 -3.31 1.79
C GLU A 130 -11.50 -2.28 0.67
N HIS A 131 -10.27 -1.81 0.42
CA HIS A 131 -9.94 -1.03 -0.78
C HIS A 131 -10.18 -1.84 -2.05
N GLU A 132 -9.62 -3.06 -2.16
CA GLU A 132 -9.87 -3.95 -3.30
C GLU A 132 -11.37 -4.13 -3.49
N ARG A 133 -12.06 -4.53 -2.43
CA ARG A 133 -13.50 -4.80 -2.48
C ARG A 133 -14.29 -3.60 -2.97
N ARG A 134 -13.89 -2.38 -2.57
CA ARG A 134 -14.52 -1.14 -3.02
C ARG A 134 -14.28 -0.91 -4.51
N TYR A 135 -13.04 -1.05 -4.99
CA TYR A 135 -12.72 -0.88 -6.41
C TYR A 135 -13.43 -1.90 -7.30
N ARG A 136 -13.48 -3.17 -6.89
CA ARG A 136 -14.17 -4.23 -7.64
C ARG A 136 -15.68 -4.02 -7.75
N LYS A 137 -16.31 -3.35 -6.77
CA LYS A 137 -17.74 -3.00 -6.82
C LYS A 137 -18.07 -1.85 -7.79
N LEU A 138 -17.06 -1.07 -8.19
CA LEU A 138 -17.22 0.08 -9.09
C LEU A 138 -16.98 -0.28 -10.56
N LEU A 139 -16.52 -1.50 -10.84
CA LEU A 139 -16.37 -2.11 -12.17
C LEU A 139 -17.67 -2.80 -12.59
#